data_AF-A0A2E8GAM6-F1
#
_entry.id   AF-A0A2E8GAM6-F1
#
_cell.length_a   1.000
_cell.length_b   1.000
_cell.length_c   1.000
_cell.angle_alpha   90.00
_cell.angle_beta   90.00
_cell.angle_gamma   90.00
#
_symmetry.space_group_name_H-M   'P 1'
#
loop_
_entity.id
_entity.type
_entity.pdbx_description
1 polymer ?
#
loop_
_entity_poly.entity_id
_entity_poly.type
_entity_poly.pdbx_seq_one_letter_code
_entity_poly.pdbx_strand_id
1 'polypeptide(L)'
;METRNGVQITLEGSKYVQGRHGRVDLIGPKGMLLGDHMRNALEFLDQKGSRPINVGEPAMTVINVLRDATQAFRGKQPLKITVDDGLASLAIAQACYRSAQSGKREMVRD
;
A
#
# COMPACT_ATOMS: atom_id res chain seq x y z
N MET A 1 7.24 -10.52 -5.08
CA MET A 1 7.53 -10.61 -3.63
C MET A 1 6.58 -11.60 -3.00
N GLU A 2 6.95 -12.19 -1.87
CA GLU A 2 6.10 -13.14 -1.14
C GLU A 2 6.22 -12.87 0.35
N THR A 3 5.11 -12.89 1.07
CA THR A 3 5.08 -12.75 2.54
C THR A 3 5.38 -14.10 3.23
N ARG A 4 5.67 -14.08 4.54
CA ARG A 4 5.93 -15.32 5.30
C ARG A 4 4.76 -16.32 5.29
N ASN A 5 3.53 -15.85 5.10
CA ASN A 5 2.33 -16.68 5.00
C ASN A 5 1.94 -17.02 3.54
N GLY A 6 2.83 -16.79 2.57
CA GLY A 6 2.64 -17.21 1.17
C GLY A 6 1.79 -16.27 0.32
N VAL A 7 1.47 -15.05 0.80
CA VAL A 7 0.76 -14.06 -0.02
C VAL A 7 1.71 -13.51 -1.08
N GLN A 8 1.31 -13.66 -2.34
CA GLN A 8 2.07 -13.15 -3.48
C GLN A 8 1.77 -11.66 -3.66
N ILE A 9 2.83 -10.87 -3.84
CA ILE A 9 2.78 -9.42 -4.02
C ILE A 9 3.56 -9.05 -5.28
N THR A 10 2.91 -8.33 -6.18
CA THR A 10 3.56 -7.65 -7.31
C THR A 10 3.58 -6.16 -7.02
N LEU A 11 4.75 -5.54 -7.21
CA LEU A 11 4.94 -4.11 -7.05
C LEU A 11 5.55 -3.55 -8.33
N GLU A 12 4.96 -2.49 -8.86
CA GLU A 12 5.46 -1.75 -10.00
C GLU A 12 5.60 -0.28 -9.63
N GLY A 13 6.69 0.33 -10.08
CA GLY A 13 6.91 1.76 -9.97
C GLY A 13 7.67 2.26 -11.19
N SER A 14 7.16 3.32 -11.83
CA SER A 14 7.78 3.93 -12.99
C SER A 14 7.76 5.46 -12.87
N LYS A 15 8.81 6.10 -13.38
CA LYS A 15 8.91 7.57 -13.49
C LYS A 15 8.63 8.07 -14.92
N TYR A 16 8.36 7.17 -15.87
CA TYR A 16 8.28 7.51 -17.29
C TYR A 16 6.87 7.86 -17.77
N VAL A 17 5.85 7.49 -17.01
CA VAL A 17 4.46 7.79 -17.36
C VAL A 17 4.18 9.28 -17.11
N GLN A 18 3.47 9.91 -18.06
CA GLN A 18 2.92 11.24 -17.88
C GLN A 18 1.73 11.19 -16.91
N GLY A 19 1.83 11.93 -15.81
CA GLY A 19 0.78 11.98 -14.78
C GLY A 19 1.09 11.13 -13.55
N ARG A 20 0.09 10.99 -12.68
CA ARG A 20 0.19 10.19 -11.45
C ARG A 20 -0.69 8.95 -11.60
N HIS A 21 -0.14 7.81 -11.19
CA HIS A 21 -0.82 6.53 -11.14
C HIS A 21 -0.61 5.92 -9.76
N GLY A 22 -1.68 5.40 -9.17
CA GLY A 22 -1.66 4.80 -7.83
C GLY A 22 -2.73 3.72 -7.75
N ARG A 23 -2.48 2.59 -8.41
CA ARG A 23 -3.40 1.46 -8.46
C ARG A 23 -3.03 0.42 -7.40
N VAL A 24 -4.05 -0.13 -6.74
CA VAL A 24 -3.91 -1.22 -5.78
C VAL A 24 -4.96 -2.27 -6.09
N ASP A 25 -4.51 -3.48 -6.37
CA ASP A 25 -5.40 -4.62 -6.63
C ASP A 25 -5.22 -5.65 -5.51
N LEU A 26 -6.31 -6.01 -4.82
CA LEU A 26 -6.32 -7.05 -3.80
C LEU A 26 -7.16 -8.22 -4.28
N ILE A 27 -6.55 -9.40 -4.38
CA ILE A 27 -7.19 -10.61 -4.91
C ILE A 27 -7.38 -11.61 -3.78
N GLY A 28 -8.58 -12.17 -3.65
CA GLY A 28 -8.85 -13.21 -2.68
C GLY A 28 -9.98 -14.15 -3.11
N PRO A 29 -10.33 -15.14 -2.26
CA PRO A 29 -11.31 -16.18 -2.61
C PRO A 29 -12.72 -15.66 -2.91
N LYS A 30 -13.04 -14.42 -2.50
CA LYS A 30 -14.36 -13.80 -2.69
C LYS A 30 -14.42 -12.87 -3.90
N GLY A 31 -13.30 -12.66 -4.61
CA GLY A 31 -13.21 -11.69 -5.69
C GLY A 31 -12.01 -10.75 -5.51
N MET A 32 -12.09 -9.59 -6.15
CA MET A 32 -11.01 -8.61 -6.24
C MET A 32 -11.50 -7.23 -5.82
N LEU A 33 -10.66 -6.48 -5.12
CA LEU A 33 -10.80 -5.05 -4.93
C LEU A 33 -9.82 -4.34 -5.86
N LEU A 34 -10.31 -3.41 -6.68
CA LEU A 34 -9.53 -2.63 -7.62
C LEU A 34 -9.61 -1.16 -7.21
N GLY A 35 -8.54 -0.65 -6.61
CA GLY A 35 -8.44 0.72 -6.11
C GLY A 35 -7.64 1.60 -7.05
N ASP A 36 -8.13 2.81 -7.30
CA ASP A 36 -7.40 3.89 -7.96
C ASP A 36 -7.36 5.13 -7.06
N HIS A 37 -6.20 5.36 -6.43
CA HIS A 37 -5.98 6.47 -5.52
C HIS A 37 -6.03 7.83 -6.20
N MET A 38 -5.73 7.90 -7.49
CA MET A 38 -5.74 9.17 -8.22
C MET A 38 -7.15 9.57 -8.65
N ARG A 39 -8.02 8.59 -8.87
CA ARG A 39 -9.43 8.80 -9.21
C ARG A 39 -10.38 8.75 -8.02
N ASN A 40 -9.87 8.49 -6.81
CA ASN A 40 -10.67 8.25 -5.61
C ASN A 40 -11.78 7.22 -5.88
N ALA A 41 -11.41 6.11 -6.51
CA ALA A 41 -12.32 5.08 -6.97
C ALA A 41 -11.94 3.71 -6.39
N LEU A 42 -12.96 2.92 -6.08
CA LEU A 42 -12.80 1.53 -5.66
C LEU A 42 -13.88 0.71 -6.34
N GLU A 43 -13.49 -0.40 -6.95
CA GLU A 43 -14.39 -1.39 -7.52
C GLU A 43 -14.23 -2.72 -6.82
N PHE A 44 -15.33 -3.45 -6.71
CA PHE A 44 -15.31 -4.86 -6.33
C PHE A 44 -15.75 -5.70 -7.52
N LEU A 45 -14.91 -6.67 -7.89
CA LEU A 45 -15.13 -7.59 -8.98
C LEU A 45 -15.26 -9.01 -8.44
N ASP A 46 -16.39 -9.65 -8.72
CA ASP A 46 -16.63 -11.06 -8.43
C ASP A 46 -17.27 -11.78 -9.64
N GLN A 47 -17.80 -12.98 -9.44
CA GLN A 47 -18.46 -13.76 -10.51
C GLN A 47 -19.69 -13.07 -11.11
N LYS A 48 -20.30 -12.11 -10.41
CA LYS A 48 -21.47 -11.35 -10.85
C LYS A 48 -21.09 -10.08 -11.64
N GLY A 49 -19.81 -9.75 -11.72
CA GLY A 49 -19.28 -8.58 -12.43
C GLY A 49 -18.63 -7.55 -11.52
N SER A 50 -18.37 -6.37 -12.06
CA SER A 50 -17.80 -5.24 -11.31
C SER A 50 -18.91 -4.35 -10.76
N ARG A 51 -18.74 -3.89 -9.52
CA ARG A 51 -19.57 -2.85 -8.91
C ARG A 51 -18.71 -1.82 -8.19
N PRO A 52 -19.03 -0.52 -8.29
CA PRO A 52 -18.33 0.50 -7.55
C PRO A 52 -18.61 0.37 -6.04
N ILE A 53 -17.62 0.73 -5.22
CA ILE A 53 -17.74 0.93 -3.79
C ILE A 53 -17.56 2.43 -3.52
N ASN A 54 -18.52 3.04 -2.83
CA ASN A 54 -18.39 4.42 -2.38
C ASN A 54 -17.29 4.52 -1.31
N VAL A 55 -16.23 5.27 -1.61
CA VAL A 55 -15.10 5.52 -0.69
C VAL A 55 -15.16 6.89 -0.02
N GLY A 56 -16.25 7.64 -0.23
CA GLY A 56 -16.41 9.00 0.25
C GLY A 56 -15.57 10.00 -0.53
N GLU A 57 -15.51 11.23 -0.03
CA GLU A 57 -14.75 12.31 -0.66
C GLU A 57 -13.24 12.15 -0.47
N PRO A 58 -12.41 12.57 -1.44
CA PRO A 58 -10.96 12.60 -1.29
C PRO A 58 -10.56 13.40 -0.05
N ALA A 59 -9.67 12.84 0.77
CA ALA A 59 -9.17 13.49 1.96
C ALA A 59 -7.69 13.89 1.82
N MET A 60 -7.31 15.01 2.44
CA MET A 60 -5.91 15.43 2.57
C MET A 60 -5.19 14.52 3.57
N THR A 61 -4.73 13.36 3.10
CA THR A 61 -4.16 12.29 3.93
C THR A 61 -2.98 12.75 4.80
N VAL A 62 -2.10 13.61 4.26
CA VAL A 62 -0.97 14.18 5.01
C VAL A 62 -1.43 14.96 6.24
N ILE A 63 -2.46 15.80 6.10
CA ILE A 63 -3.00 16.59 7.21
C ILE A 63 -3.58 15.65 8.27
N ASN A 64 -4.28 14.60 7.85
CA ASN A 64 -4.87 13.62 8.77
C ASN A 64 -3.79 12.84 9.54
N VAL A 65 -2.73 12.38 8.86
CA VAL A 65 -1.61 11.68 9.51
C VAL A 65 -0.88 12.58 10.50
N LEU A 66 -0.63 13.85 10.16
CA LEU A 66 0.03 14.80 11.06
C LEU A 66 -0.83 15.12 12.30
N ARG A 67 -2.15 15.24 12.12
CA ARG A 67 -3.09 15.39 13.24
C ARG A 67 -3.02 14.17 14.14
N ASP A 68 -3.05 12.97 13.58
CA ASP A 68 -2.99 11.73 14.35
C ASP A 68 -1.70 11.61 15.16
N ALA A 69 -0.56 11.92 14.55
CA ALA A 69 0.74 11.95 15.21
C ALA A 69 0.78 13.00 16.35
N THR A 70 0.23 14.19 16.11
CA THR A 70 0.18 15.25 17.13
C THR A 70 -0.66 14.84 18.34
N GLN A 71 -1.81 14.18 18.14
CA GLN A 71 -2.60 13.66 19.25
C GLN A 71 -1.86 12.56 20.01
N ALA A 72 -1.10 11.72 19.29
CA ALA A 72 -0.29 10.68 19.92
C ALA A 72 0.85 11.24 20.78
N PHE A 73 1.58 12.25 20.29
CA PHE A 73 2.62 12.93 21.07
C PHE A 73 2.09 13.69 22.29
N ARG A 74 0.79 14.04 22.28
CA ARG A 74 0.10 14.62 23.43
C ARG A 74 -0.45 13.56 24.40
N GLY A 75 -0.18 12.28 24.17
CA GLY A 75 -0.66 11.17 25.00
C GLY A 75 -2.17 10.91 24.89
N LYS A 76 -2.84 11.47 23.87
CA LYS A 76 -4.30 11.36 23.71
C LYS A 76 -4.74 10.09 22.98
N GLN A 77 -3.84 9.46 22.22
CA GLN A 77 -4.07 8.19 21.54
C GLN A 77 -2.73 7.48 21.25
N PRO A 78 -2.74 6.18 20.95
CA PRO A 78 -1.56 5.50 20.41
C PRO A 78 -1.17 6.06 19.03
N LEU A 79 0.11 5.93 18.69
CA LEU A 79 0.59 6.25 17.35
C LEU A 79 0.05 5.22 16.34
N LYS A 80 -0.62 5.69 15.28
CA LYS A 80 -1.23 4.80 14.26
C LYS A 80 -0.24 4.22 13.26
N ILE A 81 0.88 4.91 13.03
CA ILE A 81 1.97 4.48 12.16
C ILE A 81 3.25 4.59 12.98
N THR A 82 3.78 3.45 13.37
CA THR A 82 4.89 3.32 14.33
C THR A 82 6.26 3.44 13.66
N VAL A 83 7.31 3.50 14.48
CA VAL A 83 8.69 3.42 13.99
C VAL A 83 8.95 2.05 13.34
N ASP A 84 8.38 0.99 13.92
CA ASP A 84 8.55 -0.38 13.41
C ASP A 84 7.92 -0.54 12.02
N ASP A 85 6.77 0.11 11.76
CA ASP A 85 6.18 0.15 10.42
C ASP A 85 7.13 0.80 9.40
N GLY A 86 7.84 1.85 9.82
CA GLY A 86 8.85 2.52 9.00
C GLY A 86 10.08 1.64 8.73
N LEU A 87 10.60 0.97 9.76
CA LEU A 87 11.73 0.04 9.65
C LEU A 87 11.40 -1.14 8.73
N ALA A 88 10.22 -1.76 8.92
CA ALA A 88 9.76 -2.86 8.07
C ALA A 88 9.60 -2.43 6.60
N SER A 89 9.01 -1.24 6.37
CA SER A 89 8.86 -0.68 5.03
C SER A 89 10.22 -0.43 4.35
N LEU A 90 11.20 0.08 5.10
CA LEU A 90 12.56 0.30 4.60
C LEU A 90 13.27 -1.01 4.27
N ALA A 91 13.17 -2.01 5.13
CA ALA A 91 13.77 -3.33 4.91
C ALA A 91 13.26 -3.98 3.61
N ILE A 92 11.95 -3.88 3.35
CA ILE A 92 11.32 -4.34 2.11
C ILE A 92 11.91 -3.60 0.91
N ALA A 93 11.92 -2.26 0.95
CA ALA A 93 12.43 -1.45 -0.16
C ALA A 93 13.89 -1.78 -0.48
N GLN A 94 14.74 -1.92 0.55
CA GLN A 94 16.14 -2.29 0.38
C GLN A 94 16.30 -3.69 -0.25
N ALA A 95 15.47 -4.67 0.14
CA ALA A 95 15.49 -5.99 -0.47
C ALA A 95 15.10 -5.94 -1.97
N CYS A 96 14.11 -5.12 -2.33
CA CYS A 96 13.76 -4.88 -3.73
C CYS A 96 14.94 -4.28 -4.52
N TYR A 97 15.63 -3.28 -3.96
CA TYR A 97 16.82 -2.70 -4.60
C TYR A 97 17.94 -3.73 -4.80
N ARG A 98 18.26 -4.53 -3.78
CA ARG A 98 19.26 -5.60 -3.90
C ARG A 98 18.85 -6.62 -4.96
N SER A 99 17.59 -7.03 -4.98
CA SER A 99 17.06 -8.00 -5.94
C SER A 99 17.13 -7.48 -7.38
N ALA A 100 16.80 -6.21 -7.59
CA ALA A 100 16.91 -5.57 -8.90
C ALA A 100 18.37 -5.46 -9.37
N GLN A 101 19.32 -5.19 -8.47
CA GLN A 101 20.74 -5.13 -8.78
C GLN A 101 21.35 -6.52 -9.06
N SER A 102 20.95 -7.55 -8.30
CA SER A 102 21.54 -8.89 -8.40
C SER A 102 20.84 -9.80 -9.40
N GLY A 103 19.62 -9.47 -9.82
CA GLY A 103 18.75 -10.32 -10.65
C GLY A 103 18.27 -11.58 -9.92
N LYS A 104 18.41 -11.66 -8.60
CA LYS A 104 18.08 -12.82 -7.78
C LYS A 104 17.00 -12.50 -6.76
N ARG A 105 16.37 -13.54 -6.20
CA ARG A 105 15.51 -13.39 -5.04
C ARG A 105 16.35 -13.01 -3.82
N GLU A 106 15.92 -11.97 -3.11
CA GLU A 106 16.56 -11.47 -1.90
C GLU A 106 15.62 -11.63 -0.71
N MET A 107 16.19 -11.94 0.46
CA MET A 107 15.45 -11.98 1.70
C MET A 107 15.29 -10.56 2.27
N VAL A 108 14.12 -10.28 2.83
CA VAL A 108 13.90 -9.10 3.67
C VAL A 108 14.59 -9.38 5.01
N ARG A 109 15.56 -8.53 5.36
CA ARG A 109 16.31 -8.63 6.61
C ARG A 109 15.85 -7.48 7.51
N ASP A 110 15.59 -7.81 8.76
CA ASP A 110 15.27 -6.83 9.81
C ASP A 110 16.53 -6.03 10.19
#